data_AF-A0A6G4W9M6-F1
#
_entry.id   AF-A0A6G4W9M6-F1
#
_cell.length_a   1.000
_cell.length_b   1.000
_cell.length_c   1.000
_cell.angle_alpha   90.00
_cell.angle_beta   90.00
_cell.angle_gamma   90.00
#
_symmetry.space_group_name_H-M   'P 1'
#
loop_
_entity.id
_entity.type
_entity.pdbx_description
1 polymer ?
#
loop_
_entity_poly.entity_id
_entity_poly.type
_entity_poly.pdbx_seq_one_letter_code
_entity_poly.pdbx_strand_id
1 'polypeptide(L)' 'MNQLLEKAVEAVRQMRPDDQDKIARLMLSLAEGDQSPEQTDPKHLPDILESLAQLRRGEFASDADVETVFRRFGS' A
#
# COMPACT_ATOMS: atom_id res chain seq x y z
N MET A 1 -17.48 18.70 10.77
CA MET A 1 -17.84 17.61 9.82
C MET A 1 -19.33 17.74 9.54
N ASN A 2 -19.94 16.95 8.64
CA ASN A 2 -21.40 16.92 8.60
C ASN A 2 -21.92 16.11 9.81
N GLN A 3 -23.15 16.38 10.25
CA GLN A 3 -23.71 15.77 11.47
C GLN A 3 -23.75 14.24 11.41
N LEU A 4 -23.88 13.66 10.22
CA LEU A 4 -23.91 12.21 10.03
C LEU A 4 -22.51 11.59 10.22
N LEU A 5 -21.48 12.21 9.65
CA LEU A 5 -20.08 11.77 9.77
C LEU A 5 -19.57 11.92 11.20
N GLU A 6 -20.00 12.94 11.94
CA GLU A 6 -19.69 13.11 13.36
C GLU A 6 -20.22 11.94 14.20
N LYS A 7 -21.50 11.62 14.05
CA LYS A 7 -22.11 10.45 14.71
C LYS A 7 -21.44 9.13 14.33
N ALA A 8 -21.05 8.98 13.06
CA ALA A 8 -20.35 7.79 12.59
C ALA A 8 -18.98 7.64 13.28
N VAL A 9 -18.19 8.72 13.37
CA VAL A 9 -16.89 8.69 14.06
C VAL A 9 -17.06 8.43 15.56
N GLU A 10 -18.07 9.01 16.20
CA GLU A 10 -18.38 8.72 17.62
C GLU A 10 -18.72 7.24 17.84
N ALA A 11 -19.51 6.63 16.96
CA ALA A 11 -19.83 5.21 17.03
C ALA A 11 -18.57 4.33 16.83
N VAL A 12 -17.72 4.66 15.85
CA VAL A 12 -16.48 3.93 15.57
C VAL A 12 -15.53 3.97 16.78
N ARG A 13 -15.42 5.13 17.46
CA ARG A 13 -14.56 5.28 18.65
C ARG A 13 -14.89 4.31 19.80
N GLN A 14 -16.11 3.78 19.86
CA GLN A 14 -16.53 2.81 20.88
C GLN A 14 -16.25 1.35 20.47
N MET A 15 -15.80 1.10 19.25
CA MET A 15 -15.48 -0.24 18.75
C MET A 15 -14.09 -0.71 19.23
N ARG A 16 -13.79 -1.99 19.03
CA ARG A 16 -12.45 -2.54 19.28
C ARG A 16 -11.43 -1.93 18.30
N PRO A 17 -10.15 -1.79 18.70
CA PRO A 17 -9.11 -1.21 17.85
C PRO A 17 -9.05 -1.81 16.43
N ASP A 18 -9.07 -3.14 16.32
CA ASP A 18 -9.03 -3.82 15.02
C ASP A 18 -10.20 -3.45 14.08
N ASP A 19 -11.37 -3.16 14.64
CA ASP A 19 -12.54 -2.79 13.84
C ASP A 19 -12.54 -1.29 13.52
N GLN A 20 -11.96 -0.46 14.38
CA GLN A 20 -11.68 0.95 14.08
C GLN A 20 -10.73 1.08 12.88
N ASP A 21 -9.64 0.30 12.88
CA ASP A 21 -8.66 0.28 11.80
C ASP A 21 -9.27 -0.15 10.46
N LYS A 22 -10.14 -1.16 10.46
CA LYS A 22 -10.85 -1.59 9.24
C LYS A 22 -11.70 -0.45 8.67
N ILE A 23 -12.47 0.23 9.51
CA ILE A 23 -13.34 1.33 9.06
C ILE A 23 -12.50 2.52 8.58
N ALA A 24 -11.41 2.85 9.29
CA ALA A 24 -10.48 3.89 8.88
C ALA A 24 -9.92 3.63 7.47
N ARG A 25 -9.48 2.40 7.17
CA ARG A 25 -8.98 2.04 5.83
C ARG A 25 -10.05 2.20 4.74
N LEU A 26 -11.30 1.83 5.02
CA LEU A 26 -12.40 2.02 4.07
C LEU A 26 -12.70 3.50 3.84
N MET A 27 -12.73 4.32 4.90
CA MET A 27 -12.92 5.76 4.79
C MET A 27 -11.79 6.44 4.01
N LEU A 28 -10.55 6.03 4.25
CA LEU A 28 -9.38 6.52 3.51
C LEU A 28 -9.47 6.15 2.03
N SER A 29 -9.77 4.89 1.72
CA SER A 29 -9.97 4.44 0.33
C SER A 29 -11.09 5.22 -0.38
N LEU A 30 -12.19 5.54 0.30
CA LEU A 30 -13.25 6.37 -0.27
C LEU A 30 -12.84 7.84 -0.45
N ALA A 31 -12.06 8.38 0.49
CA ALA A 31 -11.62 9.77 0.49
C ALA A 31 -10.51 10.04 -0.54
N GLU A 32 -9.64 9.06 -0.76
CA GLU A 32 -8.64 9.06 -1.83
C GLU A 32 -9.32 9.07 -3.21
N GLY A 33 -10.58 8.62 -3.31
CA GLY A 33 -11.32 8.50 -4.57
C GLY A 33 -10.89 7.26 -5.34
N ASP A 34 -11.32 7.13 -6.60
CA ASP A 34 -10.86 6.04 -7.50
C ASP A 34 -9.40 6.26 -7.93
N GLN A 35 -8.50 6.33 -6.95
CA GLN A 35 -7.07 6.10 -7.10
C GLN A 35 -6.87 4.59 -7.19
N SER A 36 -7.62 3.93 -8.11
CA SER A 36 -7.29 2.58 -8.51
C SER A 36 -5.80 2.58 -8.86
N PRO A 37 -4.98 1.68 -8.28
CA PRO A 37 -3.59 1.56 -8.67
C PRO A 37 -3.52 1.55 -10.18
N GLU A 38 -2.60 2.31 -10.77
CA GLU A 38 -2.42 2.29 -12.21
C GLU A 38 -2.31 0.83 -12.66
N GLN A 39 -3.12 0.45 -13.64
CA GLN A 39 -3.10 -0.90 -14.15
C GLN A 39 -1.67 -1.20 -14.60
N THR A 40 -1.09 -2.25 -14.03
CA THR A 40 0.20 -2.75 -14.47
C THR A 40 0.10 -3.13 -15.94
N ASP A 41 0.95 -2.55 -16.78
CA ASP A 41 1.09 -3.01 -18.16
C ASP A 41 1.39 -4.52 -18.14
N PRO A 42 0.59 -5.36 -18.82
CA PRO A 42 0.77 -6.81 -18.81
C PRO A 42 2.20 -7.27 -19.15
N LYS A 43 2.97 -6.45 -19.89
CA LYS A 43 4.38 -6.74 -20.18
C LYS A 43 5.28 -6.79 -18.94
N HIS A 44 4.93 -6.07 -17.89
CA HIS A 44 5.70 -5.99 -16.63
C HIS A 44 5.21 -7.01 -15.58
N LEU A 45 4.06 -7.65 -15.80
CA LEU A 45 3.48 -8.59 -14.85
C LEU A 45 4.40 -9.78 -14.52
N PRO A 46 5.12 -10.40 -15.47
CA PRO A 46 6.05 -11.49 -15.16
C PRO A 46 7.15 -11.08 -14.17
N ASP A 47 7.79 -9.92 -14.39
CA ASP A 47 8.88 -9.41 -13.55
C ASP A 47 8.39 -9.11 -12.12
N ILE A 48 7.17 -8.59 -11.98
CA ILE A 48 6.54 -8.33 -10.68
C ILE A 48 6.27 -9.64 -9.93
N LEU A 49 5.72 -10.65 -10.62
CA LEU A 49 5.43 -11.94 -10.00
C LEU A 49 6.71 -12.66 -9.54
N GLU A 50 7.78 -12.55 -10.33
CA GLU A 50 9.11 -13.04 -9.95
C GLU A 50 9.64 -12.31 -8.70
N SER A 51 9.59 -10.97 -8.70
CA SER A 51 10.04 -10.14 -7.57
C SER A 51 9.29 -10.47 -6.27
N LEU A 52 7.96 -10.68 -6.35
CA LEU A 52 7.16 -11.12 -5.21
C LEU A 52 7.52 -12.53 -4.73
N ALA A 53 7.92 -13.42 -5.64
CA ALA A 53 8.39 -14.75 -5.28
C ALA A 53 9.75 -14.71 -4.56
N GLN A 54 10.67 -13.85 -5.01
CA GLN A 54 11.96 -13.58 -4.36
C GLN A 54 11.74 -13.02 -2.94
N LEU A 55 10.84 -12.04 -2.77
CA LEU A 55 10.48 -11.47 -1.47
C LEU A 55 10.01 -12.55 -0.47
N ARG A 56 9.16 -13.48 -0.90
CA ARG A 56 8.71 -14.60 -0.05
C ARG A 56 9.84 -15.55 0.36
N ARG A 57 10.89 -15.65 -0.45
CA ARG A 57 12.09 -16.45 -0.16
C ARG A 57 13.16 -15.66 0.62
N GLY A 58 12.96 -14.36 0.82
CA GLY A 58 13.96 -13.48 1.45
C GLY A 58 15.16 -13.18 0.55
N GLU A 59 15.01 -13.32 -0.77
CA GLU A 59 16.04 -13.06 -1.76
C GLU A 59 16.07 -11.57 -2.10
N PHE A 60 16.72 -10.79 -1.23
CA PHE A 60 16.95 -9.37 -1.45
C PHE A 60 18.36 -9.12 -2.00
N ALA A 61 18.50 -8.08 -2.82
CA ALA A 61 19.82 -7.56 -3.18
C ALA A 61 20.56 -7.09 -1.91
N SER A 62 21.88 -7.26 -1.89
CA SER A 62 22.69 -6.74 -0.79
C SER A 62 22.81 -5.22 -0.88
N ASP A 63 23.16 -4.56 0.23
CA ASP A 63 23.39 -3.11 0.26
C ASP A 63 24.46 -2.68 -0.77
N ALA A 64 25.48 -3.52 -0.99
CA ALA A 64 26.53 -3.26 -1.97
C ALA A 64 26.04 -3.36 -3.43
N ASP A 65 25.14 -4.31 -3.72
CA ASP A 65 24.51 -4.43 -5.04
C ASP A 65 23.64 -3.21 -5.31
N VAL A 66 22.85 -2.80 -4.31
CA VAL A 66 22.00 -1.61 -4.37
C VAL A 66 22.84 -0.35 -4.59
N GLU A 67 23.91 -0.14 -3.82
CA GLU A 67 24.82 1.00 -3.98
C GLU A 67 25.44 1.04 -5.39
N THR A 68 25.84 -0.11 -5.91
CA THR A 68 26.43 -0.22 -7.26
C THR A 68 25.43 0.21 -8.34
N VAL A 69 24.17 -0.23 -8.24
CA VAL A 69 23.09 0.15 -9.16
C VAL A 69 22.78 1.64 -9.04
N PHE A 70 22.62 2.17 -7.83
CA PHE A 70 22.37 3.60 -7.61
C PHE A 70 23.52 4.47 -8.12
N ARG A 71 24.78 4.06 -7.99
CA ARG A 71 25.91 4.80 -8.57
C ARG A 71 25.88 4.80 -10.10
N ARG A 72 25.35 3.73 -10.71
CA ARG A 72 25.29 3.57 -12.17
C ARG A 72 24.10 4.31 -12.79
N PHE A 73 22.96 4.40 -12.11
CA PHE A 73 21.69 4.89 -12.66
C PHE A 73 21.04 6.05 -11.87
N GLY A 74 21.55 6.36 -10.68
CA GLY A 74 21.07 7.47 -9.85
C GLY A 74 21.68 8.78 -10.32
N SER A 75 20.96 9.47 -11.21
CA SER A 75 21.16 10.89 -11.52
C SER A 75 20.34 11.77 -10.60
#